data_AF-A0A968JDR8-F1
#
_entry.id   AF-A0A968JDR8-F1
#
_cell.length_a   1.000
_cell.length_b   1.000
_cell.length_c   1.000
_cell.angle_alpha   90.00
_cell.angle_beta   90.00
_cell.angle_gamma   90.00
#
_symmetry.space_group_name_H-M   'P 1'
#
loop_
_entity.id
_entity.type
_entity.pdbx_description
1 polymer ?
#
loop_
_entity_poly.entity_id
_entity_poly.type
_entity_poly.pdbx_seq_one_letter_code
_entity_poly.pdbx_strand_id
1 'polypeptide(L)'
;MTSVFQAQRVSHLKDILSEGSKITEKAFSQTYQEGLHILPNMKDINVKTFSLFKKKNELTIIKEALGEMDFDFLIFDTSPNFELQTMNALVASDAVLIPVKYDLFSLEGLSTVKQYVDKIQEHVNPDLKNLGILATHVDMREGINKPIREKIERAFEMPLWIVLLGLILGLKPLK
;
A
#
# COMPACT_ATOMS: atom_id res chain seq x y z
N MET A 1 8.65 -37.40 -4.51
CA MET A 1 7.52 -36.80 -3.77
C MET A 1 7.00 -35.62 -4.58
N THR A 2 6.29 -35.93 -5.65
CA THR A 2 5.87 -34.96 -6.67
C THR A 2 4.36 -35.07 -6.79
N SER A 3 3.61 -34.45 -5.87
CA SER A 3 2.13 -34.51 -5.88
C SER A 3 1.47 -33.61 -4.80
N VAL A 4 1.79 -32.31 -4.74
CA VAL A 4 0.98 -31.36 -3.91
C VAL A 4 0.56 -30.09 -4.64
N PHE A 5 1.01 -29.87 -5.88
CA PHE A 5 0.39 -28.85 -6.74
C PHE A 5 -0.86 -29.42 -7.40
N GLN A 6 -1.90 -29.72 -6.61
CA GLN A 6 -3.25 -29.58 -7.15
C GLN A 6 -3.37 -28.11 -7.56
N ALA A 7 -3.70 -27.86 -8.82
CA ALA A 7 -3.94 -26.53 -9.34
C ALA A 7 -5.21 -25.96 -8.68
N GLN A 8 -5.10 -25.52 -7.43
CA GLN A 8 -6.05 -24.59 -6.85
C GLN A 8 -6.01 -23.36 -7.75
N ARG A 9 -7.15 -23.08 -8.39
CA ARG A 9 -7.30 -21.89 -9.21
C ARG A 9 -7.05 -20.68 -8.31
N VAL A 10 -5.93 -20.01 -8.52
CA VAL A 10 -5.60 -18.78 -7.79
C VAL A 10 -6.62 -17.72 -8.18
N SER A 11 -7.38 -17.24 -7.20
CA SER A 11 -8.28 -16.10 -7.38
C SER A 11 -7.44 -14.83 -7.48
N HIS A 12 -7.70 -14.01 -8.49
CA HIS A 12 -7.09 -12.68 -8.60
C HIS A 12 -8.10 -11.63 -8.18
N LEU A 13 -7.62 -10.54 -7.56
CA LEU A 13 -8.46 -9.41 -7.18
C LEU A 13 -9.32 -8.92 -8.36
N LYS A 14 -8.72 -8.79 -9.55
CA LYS A 14 -9.42 -8.42 -10.79
C LYS A 14 -10.64 -9.30 -11.10
N ASP A 15 -10.54 -10.61 -10.92
CA ASP A 15 -11.62 -11.55 -11.23
C ASP A 15 -12.79 -11.34 -10.27
N ILE A 16 -12.49 -11.24 -8.98
CA ILE A 16 -13.48 -11.00 -7.91
C ILE A 16 -14.23 -9.69 -8.16
N LEU A 17 -13.49 -8.63 -8.47
CA LEU A 17 -14.07 -7.33 -8.75
C LEU A 17 -14.88 -7.35 -10.05
N SER A 18 -14.42 -8.03 -11.10
CA SER A 18 -15.17 -8.16 -12.36
C SER A 18 -16.50 -8.90 -12.17
N GLU A 19 -16.58 -9.83 -11.22
CA GLU A 19 -17.81 -10.56 -10.92
C GLU A 19 -18.77 -9.78 -10.00
N GLY A 20 -18.34 -8.62 -9.47
CA GLY A 20 -19.09 -7.90 -8.44
C GLY A 20 -19.14 -8.64 -7.10
N SER A 21 -18.23 -9.60 -6.90
CA SER A 21 -18.21 -10.50 -5.75
C SER A 21 -17.56 -9.87 -4.53
N LYS A 22 -17.89 -10.39 -3.34
CA LYS A 22 -17.19 -10.05 -2.10
C LYS A 22 -15.82 -10.71 -2.07
N ILE A 23 -14.83 -9.99 -1.54
CA ILE A 23 -13.52 -10.54 -1.19
C ILE A 23 -13.70 -11.32 0.11
N THR A 24 -13.30 -12.59 0.10
CA THR A 24 -13.35 -13.49 1.26
C THR A 24 -11.97 -14.07 1.51
N GLU A 25 -11.71 -14.56 2.72
CA GLU A 25 -10.42 -15.18 3.08
C GLU A 25 -10.00 -16.30 2.13
N LYS A 26 -10.96 -17.05 1.57
CA LYS A 26 -10.72 -18.14 0.61
C LYS A 26 -10.06 -17.67 -0.68
N ALA A 27 -10.14 -16.37 -1.00
CA ALA A 27 -9.47 -15.81 -2.17
C ALA A 27 -7.96 -15.62 -1.95
N PHE A 28 -7.51 -15.57 -0.70
CA PHE A 28 -6.10 -15.39 -0.38
C PHE A 28 -5.37 -16.74 -0.43
N SER A 29 -4.19 -16.72 -1.05
CA SER A 29 -3.30 -17.87 -1.11
C SER A 29 -2.27 -17.79 0.02
N GLN A 30 -2.08 -18.88 0.76
CA GLN A 30 -1.04 -18.98 1.77
C GLN A 30 0.35 -18.96 1.12
N THR A 31 1.29 -18.23 1.71
CA THR A 31 2.69 -18.24 1.29
C THR A 31 3.50 -19.34 2.01
N TYR A 32 4.80 -19.43 1.75
CA TYR A 32 5.67 -20.31 2.53
C TYR A 32 5.83 -19.86 3.99
N GLN A 33 5.49 -18.60 4.28
CA GLN A 33 5.54 -18.03 5.62
C GLN A 33 4.17 -18.17 6.29
N GLU A 34 4.15 -18.80 7.46
CA GLU A 34 2.93 -18.92 8.27
C GLU A 34 2.39 -17.55 8.67
N GLY A 35 1.07 -17.40 8.64
CA GLY A 35 0.37 -16.12 8.90
C GLY A 35 0.40 -15.14 7.73
N LEU A 36 1.24 -15.34 6.70
CA LEU A 36 1.29 -14.46 5.53
C LEU A 36 0.49 -15.04 4.37
N HIS A 37 -0.56 -14.31 3.99
CA HIS A 37 -1.46 -14.65 2.89
C HIS A 37 -1.46 -13.54 1.84
N ILE A 38 -1.62 -13.92 0.57
CA ILE A 38 -1.57 -12.99 -0.56
C ILE A 38 -2.81 -13.19 -1.43
N LEU A 39 -3.53 -12.10 -1.68
CA LEU A 39 -4.49 -12.00 -2.78
C LEU A 39 -3.76 -11.36 -3.97
N PRO A 40 -3.35 -12.13 -4.98
CA PRO A 40 -2.64 -11.55 -6.11
C PRO A 40 -3.58 -10.69 -6.93
N ASN A 41 -3.01 -9.69 -7.59
CA ASN A 41 -3.70 -8.91 -8.59
C ASN A 41 -3.10 -9.18 -9.98
N MET A 42 -3.93 -9.17 -11.02
CA MET A 42 -3.46 -9.11 -12.40
C MET A 42 -3.32 -7.66 -12.83
N LYS A 43 -2.40 -7.39 -13.76
CA LYS A 43 -2.38 -6.11 -14.46
C LYS A 43 -3.77 -5.85 -15.08
N ASP A 44 -4.15 -4.57 -15.15
CA ASP A 44 -5.40 -4.08 -15.79
C ASP A 44 -6.69 -4.10 -14.95
N ILE A 45 -6.66 -3.86 -13.63
CA ILE A 45 -7.90 -3.35 -12.99
C ILE A 45 -8.08 -1.91 -13.45
N ASN A 46 -9.09 -1.68 -14.29
CA ASN A 46 -9.39 -0.36 -14.85
C ASN A 46 -10.87 -0.04 -14.64
N VAL A 47 -11.30 1.13 -15.12
CA VAL A 47 -12.70 1.57 -15.02
C VAL A 47 -13.70 0.51 -15.50
N LYS A 48 -13.38 -0.27 -16.55
CA LYS A 48 -14.27 -1.36 -17.01
C LYS A 48 -14.38 -2.49 -16.00
N THR A 49 -13.29 -2.87 -15.33
CA THR A 49 -13.30 -3.83 -14.22
C THR A 49 -14.24 -3.39 -13.11
N PHE A 50 -14.28 -2.08 -12.85
CA PHE A 50 -15.12 -1.48 -11.82
C PHE A 50 -16.56 -1.22 -12.27
N SER A 51 -16.80 -1.05 -13.58
CA SER A 51 -18.11 -0.71 -14.14
C SER A 51 -19.24 -1.72 -13.90
N LEU A 52 -18.91 -2.96 -13.47
CA LEU A 52 -19.87 -4.00 -13.13
C LEU A 52 -20.45 -3.83 -11.72
N PHE A 53 -19.75 -3.11 -10.84
CA PHE A 53 -20.35 -2.57 -9.64
C PHE A 53 -21.22 -1.38 -10.07
N LYS A 54 -22.55 -1.58 -10.11
CA LYS A 54 -23.55 -0.51 -10.30
C LYS A 54 -23.58 0.43 -9.09
N LYS A 55 -22.44 0.99 -8.72
CA LYS A 55 -22.24 1.76 -7.50
C LYS A 55 -22.10 3.23 -7.80
N LYS A 56 -22.51 4.04 -6.82
CA LYS A 56 -22.46 5.50 -6.91
C LYS A 56 -21.04 6.05 -7.00
N ASN A 57 -20.03 5.30 -6.55
CA ASN A 57 -18.65 5.77 -6.50
C ASN A 57 -17.66 4.64 -6.84
N GLU A 58 -16.86 4.84 -7.90
CA GLU A 58 -15.85 3.88 -8.34
C GLU A 58 -14.65 3.80 -7.38
N LEU A 59 -14.49 4.78 -6.48
CA LEU A 59 -13.41 4.85 -5.50
C LEU A 59 -13.63 3.95 -4.27
N THR A 60 -14.86 3.49 -4.03
CA THR A 60 -15.21 2.71 -2.83
C THR A 60 -15.27 1.22 -3.06
N ILE A 61 -15.03 0.76 -4.29
CA ILE A 61 -15.35 -0.60 -4.69
C ILE A 61 -14.55 -1.62 -3.90
N ILE A 62 -13.23 -1.44 -3.72
CA ILE A 62 -12.45 -2.38 -2.89
C ILE A 62 -12.99 -2.38 -1.46
N LYS A 63 -13.14 -1.19 -0.84
CA LYS A 63 -13.67 -1.06 0.54
C LYS A 63 -14.98 -1.81 0.73
N GLU A 64 -15.88 -1.71 -0.24
CA GLU A 64 -17.17 -2.36 -0.15
C GLU A 64 -17.16 -3.82 -0.61
N ALA A 65 -16.16 -4.25 -1.39
CA ALA A 65 -15.98 -5.66 -1.74
C ALA A 65 -15.38 -6.43 -0.56
N LEU A 66 -14.57 -5.78 0.29
CA LEU A 66 -14.10 -6.36 1.55
C LEU A 66 -15.30 -6.75 2.43
N GLY A 67 -15.30 -8.01 2.88
CA GLY A 67 -16.16 -8.49 3.93
C GLY A 67 -15.51 -8.35 5.30
N GLU A 68 -16.16 -8.89 6.33
CA GLU A 68 -15.47 -9.22 7.57
C GLU A 68 -14.38 -10.24 7.25
N MET A 69 -13.15 -9.96 7.70
CA MET A 69 -11.99 -10.81 7.48
C MET A 69 -11.29 -11.03 8.82
N ASP A 70 -10.89 -12.27 9.07
CA ASP A 70 -10.11 -12.70 10.23
C ASP A 70 -8.60 -12.50 9.97
N PHE A 71 -8.22 -11.26 9.66
CA PHE A 71 -6.83 -10.83 9.56
C PHE A 71 -6.59 -9.72 10.57
N ASP A 72 -5.50 -9.83 11.33
CA ASP A 72 -5.05 -8.75 12.22
C ASP A 72 -4.71 -7.47 11.43
N PHE A 73 -4.15 -7.65 10.22
CA PHE A 73 -3.73 -6.56 9.34
C PHE A 73 -3.95 -6.92 7.87
N LEU A 74 -4.35 -5.91 7.09
CA LEU A 74 -4.36 -5.94 5.64
C LEU A 74 -3.40 -4.89 5.10
N ILE A 75 -2.52 -5.30 4.19
CA ILE A 75 -1.54 -4.42 3.57
C ILE A 75 -1.85 -4.37 2.07
N PHE A 76 -2.10 -3.16 1.56
CA PHE A 76 -2.23 -2.90 0.14
C PHE A 76 -0.87 -2.47 -0.42
N ASP A 77 -0.28 -3.31 -1.27
CA ASP A 77 0.88 -2.92 -2.08
C ASP A 77 0.37 -2.30 -3.39
N THR A 78 0.61 -1.00 -3.56
CA THR A 78 0.04 -0.23 -4.67
C THR A 78 1.12 0.18 -5.66
N SER A 79 0.72 0.27 -6.94
CA SER A 79 1.52 0.93 -7.98
C SER A 79 1.89 2.35 -7.56
N PRO A 80 3.06 2.89 -7.97
CA PRO A 80 3.43 4.28 -7.71
C PRO A 80 2.50 5.30 -8.39
N ASN A 81 1.63 4.86 -9.30
CA ASN A 81 0.67 5.72 -9.97
C ASN A 81 -0.60 5.88 -9.13
N PHE A 82 -1.10 7.12 -8.96
CA PHE A 82 -2.39 7.42 -8.32
C PHE A 82 -3.58 7.13 -9.23
N GLU A 83 -3.59 5.93 -9.82
CA GLU A 83 -4.71 5.43 -10.60
C GLU A 83 -5.80 4.89 -9.69
N LEU A 84 -6.94 4.51 -10.29
CA LEU A 84 -8.14 4.08 -9.59
C LEU A 84 -7.90 2.95 -8.57
N GLN A 85 -6.94 2.05 -8.83
CA GLN A 85 -6.55 0.97 -7.90
C GLN A 85 -5.94 1.54 -6.61
N THR A 86 -4.96 2.43 -6.75
CA THR A 86 -4.27 3.08 -5.62
C THR A 86 -5.26 3.94 -4.84
N MET A 87 -6.16 4.66 -5.51
CA MET A 87 -7.21 5.42 -4.85
C MET A 87 -8.17 4.51 -4.05
N ASN A 88 -8.61 3.40 -4.64
CA ASN A 88 -9.45 2.43 -3.94
C ASN A 88 -8.76 1.84 -2.70
N ALA A 89 -7.46 1.54 -2.81
CA ALA A 89 -6.67 1.05 -1.68
C ALA A 89 -6.62 2.09 -0.54
N LEU A 90 -6.38 3.37 -0.86
CA LEU A 90 -6.39 4.45 0.13
C LEU A 90 -7.76 4.64 0.79
N VAL A 91 -8.85 4.50 0.02
CA VAL A 91 -10.23 4.61 0.55
C VAL A 91 -10.58 3.41 1.44
N ALA A 92 -10.03 2.23 1.15
CA ALA A 92 -10.22 1.01 1.93
C ALA A 92 -9.31 0.91 3.17
N SER A 93 -8.28 1.74 3.27
CA SER A 93 -7.28 1.67 4.34
C SER A 93 -7.64 2.57 5.52
N ASP A 94 -7.28 2.12 6.73
CA ASP A 94 -7.33 2.95 7.94
C ASP A 94 -6.15 3.92 8.03
N ALA A 95 -5.05 3.58 7.36
CA ALA A 95 -3.78 4.27 7.50
C ALA A 95 -2.94 4.16 6.22
N VAL A 96 -2.12 5.17 5.95
CA VAL A 96 -1.17 5.20 4.83
C VAL A 96 0.26 5.48 5.30
N LEU A 97 1.21 4.73 4.74
CA LEU A 97 2.65 4.93 4.90
C LEU A 97 3.26 5.14 3.52
N ILE A 98 4.00 6.23 3.34
CA ILE A 98 4.52 6.62 2.01
C ILE A 98 6.02 6.31 1.94
N PRO A 99 6.45 5.25 1.23
CA PRO A 99 7.86 4.99 1.02
C PRO A 99 8.46 6.01 0.05
N VAL A 100 9.60 6.60 0.43
CA VAL A 100 10.37 7.51 -0.43
C VAL A 100 11.83 7.11 -0.41
N LYS A 101 12.50 7.16 -1.56
CA LYS A 101 13.95 7.03 -1.59
C LYS A 101 14.58 8.31 -1.05
N TYR A 102 15.60 8.19 -0.23
CA TYR A 102 16.25 9.32 0.42
C TYR A 102 17.20 10.07 -0.53
N ASP A 103 16.64 10.68 -1.57
CA ASP A 103 17.34 11.56 -2.51
C ASP A 103 16.49 12.78 -2.88
N LEU A 104 17.15 13.83 -3.39
CA LEU A 104 16.50 15.13 -3.64
C LEU A 104 15.40 15.09 -4.70
N PHE A 105 15.53 14.23 -5.72
CA PHE A 105 14.55 14.11 -6.81
C PHE A 105 13.27 13.43 -6.34
N SER A 106 13.40 12.40 -5.50
CA SER A 106 12.23 11.69 -4.93
C SER A 106 11.36 12.60 -4.05
N LEU A 107 11.95 13.65 -3.47
CA LEU A 107 11.21 14.65 -2.69
C LEU A 107 10.32 15.57 -3.54
N GLU A 108 10.65 15.80 -4.80
CA GLU A 108 9.81 16.62 -5.68
C GLU A 108 8.46 15.96 -5.93
N GLY A 109 8.47 14.63 -6.17
CA GLY A 109 7.26 13.82 -6.36
C GLY A 109 6.43 13.62 -5.08
N LEU A 110 7.03 13.80 -3.91
CA LEU A 110 6.36 13.57 -2.63
C LEU A 110 5.26 14.61 -2.36
N SER A 111 5.42 15.84 -2.86
CA SER A 111 4.41 16.88 -2.70
C SER A 111 3.12 16.53 -3.46
N THR A 112 3.27 15.99 -4.66
CA THR A 112 2.17 15.43 -5.47
C THR A 112 1.48 14.29 -4.73
N VAL A 113 2.24 13.33 -4.20
CA VAL A 113 1.69 12.21 -3.41
C VAL A 113 0.85 12.73 -2.25
N LYS A 114 1.37 13.68 -1.47
CA LYS A 114 0.64 14.26 -0.33
C LYS A 114 -0.64 14.95 -0.77
N GLN A 115 -0.62 15.74 -1.85
CA GLN A 115 -1.84 16.37 -2.36
C GLN A 115 -2.92 15.35 -2.73
N TYR A 116 -2.55 14.18 -3.27
CA TYR A 116 -3.51 13.12 -3.56
C TYR A 116 -4.06 12.49 -2.28
N VAL A 117 -3.21 12.21 -1.29
CA VAL A 117 -3.64 11.68 0.01
C VAL A 117 -4.56 12.67 0.72
N ASP A 118 -4.19 13.95 0.79
CA ASP A 118 -4.98 15.02 1.39
C ASP A 118 -6.36 15.12 0.72
N LYS A 119 -6.44 15.04 -0.61
CA LYS A 119 -7.72 15.04 -1.34
C LYS A 119 -8.60 13.85 -0.98
N ILE A 120 -8.01 12.66 -0.85
CA ILE A 120 -8.76 11.47 -0.41
C ILE A 120 -9.26 11.65 1.02
N GLN A 121 -8.42 12.14 1.93
CA GLN A 121 -8.81 12.45 3.31
C GLN A 121 -9.98 13.44 3.35
N GLU A 122 -9.88 14.54 2.61
CA GLU A 122 -10.87 15.63 2.66
C GLU A 122 -12.22 15.23 2.03
N HIS A 123 -12.22 14.42 0.96
CA HIS A 123 -13.43 14.21 0.15
C HIS A 123 -14.03 12.80 0.21
N VAL A 124 -13.25 11.77 0.58
CA VAL A 124 -13.68 10.36 0.38
C VAL A 124 -13.47 9.49 1.62
N ASN A 125 -12.32 9.59 2.29
CA ASN A 125 -11.99 8.80 3.48
C ASN A 125 -11.40 9.69 4.60
N PRO A 126 -12.24 10.48 5.32
CA PRO A 126 -11.79 11.36 6.39
C PRO A 126 -11.08 10.68 7.56
N ASP A 127 -11.31 9.38 7.73
CA ASP A 127 -10.70 8.58 8.81
C ASP A 127 -9.30 8.05 8.45
N LEU A 128 -8.84 8.21 7.19
CA LEU A 128 -7.52 7.76 6.76
C LEU A 128 -6.43 8.47 7.56
N LYS A 129 -5.63 7.72 8.31
CA LYS A 129 -4.53 8.26 9.11
C LYS A 129 -3.22 8.29 8.33
N ASN A 130 -2.49 9.40 8.47
CA ASN A 130 -1.14 9.51 7.92
C ASN A 130 -0.13 8.95 8.92
N LEU A 131 0.39 7.74 8.68
CA LEU A 131 1.42 7.14 9.55
C LEU A 131 2.78 7.80 9.39
N GLY A 132 3.04 8.34 8.21
CA GLY A 132 4.28 9.07 7.95
C GLY A 132 4.91 8.76 6.60
N ILE A 133 6.14 9.22 6.48
CA ILE A 133 7.02 8.96 5.34
C ILE A 133 8.05 7.93 5.78
N LEU A 134 8.22 6.89 4.98
CA LEU A 134 9.24 5.87 5.18
C LEU A 134 10.41 6.13 4.24
N ALA A 135 11.45 6.81 4.75
CA ALA A 135 12.69 7.03 4.01
C ALA A 135 13.48 5.72 3.85
N THR A 136 13.77 5.36 2.61
CA THR A 136 14.53 4.16 2.24
C THR A 136 15.85 4.54 1.58
N HIS A 137 16.83 3.61 1.58
CA HIS A 137 18.14 3.79 0.94
C HIS A 137 18.91 5.01 1.46
N VAL A 138 18.89 5.22 2.77
CA VAL A 138 19.56 6.34 3.44
C VAL A 138 21.06 6.03 3.55
N ASP A 139 21.91 6.86 2.94
CA ASP A 139 23.35 6.78 3.15
C ASP A 139 23.73 7.56 4.42
N MET A 140 24.30 6.85 5.40
CA MET A 140 24.69 7.41 6.69
C MET A 140 26.07 8.08 6.67
N ARG A 141 26.80 8.04 5.55
CA ARG A 141 28.09 8.73 5.41
C ARG A 141 27.85 10.24 5.32
N GLU A 142 28.44 10.95 6.27
CA GLU A 142 28.03 12.26 6.76
C GLU A 142 27.98 13.40 5.71
N GLY A 143 26.97 14.27 5.83
CA GLY A 143 26.91 15.60 5.19
C GLY A 143 25.66 15.88 4.36
N ILE A 144 25.12 14.89 3.65
CA ILE A 144 24.01 15.07 2.68
C ILE A 144 22.62 14.99 3.36
N ASN A 145 22.58 14.56 4.63
CA ASN A 145 21.32 14.19 5.29
C ASN A 145 20.53 15.36 5.85
N LYS A 146 21.18 16.45 6.29
CA LYS A 146 20.46 17.55 6.94
C LYS A 146 19.55 18.34 5.99
N PRO A 147 19.99 18.75 4.78
CA PRO A 147 19.11 19.51 3.86
C PRO A 147 17.91 18.70 3.37
N ILE A 148 18.10 17.39 3.12
CA ILE A 148 17.04 16.47 2.68
C ILE A 148 16.03 16.28 3.81
N ARG A 149 16.50 16.02 5.03
CA ARG A 149 15.64 15.89 6.22
C ARG A 149 14.83 17.14 6.47
N GLU A 150 15.46 18.31 6.47
CA GLU A 150 14.77 19.58 6.68
C GLU A 150 13.73 19.86 5.59
N LYS A 151 13.99 19.43 4.35
CA LYS A 151 13.03 19.57 3.26
C LYS A 151 11.84 18.64 3.45
N ILE A 152 12.06 17.41 3.91
CA ILE A 152 10.98 16.48 4.26
C ILE A 152 10.15 17.05 5.42
N GLU A 153 10.78 17.43 6.52
CA GLU A 153 10.09 17.95 7.71
C GLU A 153 9.34 19.26 7.42
N ARG A 154 9.86 20.12 6.54
CA ARG A 154 9.15 21.35 6.12
C ARG A 154 8.01 21.09 5.14
N ALA A 155 8.19 20.16 4.20
CA ALA A 155 7.17 19.89 3.18
C ALA A 155 6.07 18.96 3.69
N PHE A 156 6.34 18.18 4.73
CA PHE A 156 5.43 17.18 5.27
C PHE A 156 5.38 17.31 6.79
N GLU A 157 4.25 17.76 7.31
CA GLU A 157 3.92 17.75 8.75
C GLU A 157 3.57 16.32 9.22
N MET A 158 4.41 15.36 8.85
CA MET A 158 4.20 13.94 9.03
C MET A 158 5.40 13.32 9.75
N PRO A 159 5.19 12.25 10.55
CA PRO A 159 6.31 11.51 11.11
C PRO A 159 7.26 11.01 10.01
N LEU A 160 8.57 11.21 10.18
CA LEU A 160 9.59 10.65 9.30
C LEU A 160 10.21 9.41 9.94
N TRP A 161 9.98 8.26 9.30
CA TRP A 161 10.57 6.98 9.65
C TRP A 161 11.76 6.72 8.72
N ILE A 162 12.89 6.30 9.27
CA ILE A 162 14.10 6.03 8.49
C ILE A 162 14.36 4.53 8.54
N VAL A 163 14.33 3.88 7.38
CA VAL A 163 14.80 2.51 7.23
C VAL A 163 16.30 2.54 6.94
N LEU A 164 17.08 2.17 7.94
CA LEU A 164 18.49 1.86 7.74
C LEU A 164 18.58 0.47 7.10
N LEU A 165 18.55 0.41 5.77
CA LEU A 165 18.95 -0.78 5.03
C LEU A 165 20.46 -0.93 5.13
N GLY A 166 20.93 -1.40 6.28
CA GLY A 166 22.33 -1.68 6.57
C GLY A 166 22.43 -3.05 7.22
N LEU A 167 22.84 -4.05 6.41
CA LEU A 167 23.19 -5.42 6.80
C LEU A 167 22.06 -6.26 7.44
N ILE A 168 21.81 -7.43 6.85
CA ILE A 168 21.35 -8.59 7.64
C ILE A 168 22.48 -8.90 8.62
N LEU A 169 22.52 -8.25 9.78
CA LEU A 169 23.33 -8.65 10.93
C LEU A 169 22.45 -8.49 12.17
N GLY A 170 22.27 -9.61 12.86
CA GLY A 170 21.26 -9.81 13.90
C GLY A 170 21.14 -8.68 14.92
N LEU A 171 19.88 -8.40 15.25
CA LEU A 171 19.45 -7.50 16.31
C LEU A 171 20.24 -7.77 17.61
N LYS A 172 21.08 -6.80 18.01
CA LYS A 172 21.44 -6.62 19.42
C LYS A 172 21.22 -5.15 19.80
N PRO A 173 20.60 -4.89 20.96
CA PRO A 173 20.33 -3.54 21.42
C PRO A 173 21.65 -2.88 21.86
N LEU A 174 21.88 -1.63 21.44
CA LEU A 174 23.01 -0.83 21.89
C LEU A 174 22.74 -0.30 23.30
N LYS A 175 23.72 -0.49 24.18
CA LYS A 175 23.81 0.12 25.52
C LYS A 175 24.20 1.59 25.42
#